data_AF-A0A6C0J8V4-F1
#
_entry.id   AF-A0A6C0J8V4-F1
#
_cell.length_a   1.000
_cell.length_b   1.000
_cell.length_c   1.000
_cell.angle_alpha   90.00
_cell.angle_beta   90.00
_cell.angle_gamma   90.00
#
_symmetry.space_group_name_H-M   'P 1'
#
loop_
_entity.id
_entity.type
_entity.pdbx_description
1 polymer ?
#
loop_
_entity_poly.entity_id
_entity_poly.type
_entity_poly.pdbx_seq_one_letter_code
_entity_poly.pdbx_strand_id
1 'polypeptide(L)'
;MYNYSINTTYLDIKDEDQDTQYRKELLEVFMLHEYRHKPIMKTIEFCFKQYGEQHQVKIILTELIKHSTFPFGLDQATAFTILFSFENFYYFHKALKNMERNSTINPELYKNIIENLQKNSL
;
A
#
# COMPACT_ATOMS: atom_id res chain seq x y z
N MET A 1 -11.98 8.31 6.00
CA MET A 1 -12.60 7.37 5.05
C MET A 1 -11.59 7.15 3.95
N TYR A 2 -11.40 5.91 3.47
CA TYR A 2 -10.42 5.60 2.43
C TYR A 2 -11.13 5.55 1.08
N ASN A 3 -10.58 6.19 0.05
CA ASN A 3 -11.19 6.26 -1.27
C ASN A 3 -10.62 5.17 -2.20
N TYR A 4 -11.36 4.07 -2.36
CA TYR A 4 -11.00 2.96 -3.24
C TYR A 4 -11.28 3.21 -4.73
N SER A 5 -11.94 4.32 -5.09
CA SER A 5 -12.27 4.59 -6.51
C SER A 5 -11.07 5.09 -7.31
N ILE A 6 -10.08 5.70 -6.63
CA ILE A 6 -8.86 6.22 -7.26
C ILE A 6 -8.12 5.10 -8.00
N ASN A 7 -7.40 5.47 -9.05
CA ASN A 7 -6.48 4.60 -9.75
C ASN A 7 -5.08 5.15 -9.54
N THR A 8 -4.16 4.29 -9.14
CA THR A 8 -2.75 4.64 -9.08
C THR A 8 -2.16 4.62 -10.49
N THR A 9 -1.56 5.74 -10.90
CA THR A 9 -1.00 5.92 -12.25
C THR A 9 0.41 6.51 -12.24
N TYR A 10 0.96 6.85 -11.06
CA TYR A 10 2.26 7.51 -10.97
C TYR A 10 3.44 6.70 -11.54
N LEU A 11 3.36 5.36 -11.66
CA LEU A 11 4.38 4.56 -12.35
C LEU A 11 4.17 4.47 -13.87
N ASP A 12 3.05 4.97 -14.39
CA ASP A 12 2.67 4.92 -15.82
C ASP A 12 3.02 6.22 -16.56
N ILE A 13 3.65 7.18 -15.87
CA ILE A 13 4.07 8.48 -16.41
C ILE A 13 5.59 8.62 -16.37
N LYS A 14 6.11 9.72 -16.91
CA LYS A 14 7.55 10.02 -16.92
C LYS A 14 8.12 10.08 -15.50
N ASP A 15 9.33 9.57 -15.34
CA ASP A 15 10.06 9.48 -14.06
C ASP A 15 10.08 10.82 -13.29
N GLU A 16 10.36 11.92 -13.99
CA GLU A 16 10.43 13.28 -13.43
C GLU A 16 9.13 13.77 -12.77
N ASP A 17 7.98 13.22 -13.16
CA ASP A 17 6.66 13.62 -12.67
C ASP A 17 6.09 12.64 -11.61
N GLN A 18 6.71 11.47 -11.42
CA GLN A 18 6.13 10.38 -10.63
C GLN A 18 5.95 10.74 -9.16
N ASP A 19 6.94 11.35 -8.51
CA ASP A 19 6.83 11.75 -7.09
C ASP A 19 5.68 12.75 -6.86
N THR A 20 5.52 13.71 -7.78
CA THR A 20 4.42 14.67 -7.71
C THR A 20 3.08 13.99 -7.88
N GLN A 21 2.96 13.06 -8.84
CA GLN A 21 1.73 12.32 -9.07
C GLN A 21 1.40 11.36 -7.91
N TYR A 22 2.39 10.67 -7.37
CA TYR A 22 2.25 9.81 -6.19
C TYR A 22 1.67 10.59 -5.00
N ARG A 23 2.22 11.77 -4.69
CA ARG A 23 1.73 12.60 -3.59
C ARG A 23 0.28 13.04 -3.80
N LYS A 24 -0.09 13.40 -5.03
CA LYS A 24 -1.49 13.75 -5.38
C LYS A 24 -2.42 12.56 -5.16
N GLU A 25 -2.11 11.41 -5.75
CA GLU A 25 -2.92 10.20 -5.65
C GLU A 25 -3.04 9.69 -4.20
N LEU A 26 -1.95 9.77 -3.42
CA LEU A 26 -1.95 9.43 -2.00
C LEU A 26 -2.94 10.33 -1.24
N LEU A 27 -2.87 11.66 -1.44
CA LEU A 27 -3.78 12.60 -0.80
C LEU A 27 -5.23 12.38 -1.23
N GLU A 28 -5.50 12.12 -2.50
CA GLU A 28 -6.84 11.82 -3.02
C GLU A 28 -7.43 10.55 -2.38
N VAL A 29 -6.63 9.51 -2.22
CA VAL A 29 -7.02 8.27 -1.56
C VAL A 29 -7.38 8.49 -0.08
N PHE A 30 -6.68 9.38 0.61
CA PHE A 30 -7.02 9.78 1.97
C PHE A 30 -8.07 10.90 2.07
N MET A 31 -8.57 11.38 0.92
CA MET A 31 -9.52 12.50 0.82
C MET A 31 -9.01 13.79 1.48
N LEU A 32 -7.75 14.13 1.21
CA LEU A 32 -7.07 15.30 1.77
C LEU A 32 -6.59 16.24 0.65
N HIS A 33 -6.51 17.53 0.96
CA HIS A 33 -5.88 18.52 0.09
C HIS A 33 -4.37 18.70 0.39
N GLU A 34 -3.94 18.33 1.59
CA GLU A 34 -2.56 18.45 2.07
C GLU A 34 -2.24 17.36 3.08
N TYR A 35 -0.96 17.08 3.31
CA TYR A 35 -0.56 16.02 4.22
C TYR A 35 -0.98 16.34 5.67
N ARG A 36 -1.76 15.44 6.26
CA ARG A 36 -2.17 15.50 7.66
C ARG A 36 -1.90 14.14 8.31
N HIS A 37 -0.86 14.07 9.14
CA HIS A 37 -0.40 12.81 9.75
C HIS A 37 -1.51 12.06 10.52
N LYS A 38 -2.20 12.72 11.46
CA LYS A 38 -3.21 12.07 12.31
C LYS A 38 -4.39 11.47 11.50
N PRO A 39 -5.03 12.19 10.55
CA PRO A 39 -6.06 11.61 9.68
C PRO A 39 -5.58 10.41 8.85
N ILE A 40 -4.36 10.48 8.30
CA ILE A 40 -3.80 9.39 7.49
C ILE A 40 -3.58 8.16 8.37
N MET A 41 -2.90 8.28 9.50
CA MET A 41 -2.64 7.15 10.41
C MET A 41 -3.94 6.53 10.92
N LYS A 42 -4.95 7.33 11.27
CA LYS A 42 -6.27 6.82 11.67
C LYS A 42 -6.95 6.03 10.54
N THR A 43 -6.78 6.45 9.30
CA THR A 43 -7.34 5.76 8.13
C THR A 43 -6.58 4.46 7.83
N ILE A 44 -5.24 4.48 7.95
CA ILE A 44 -4.42 3.28 7.83
C ILE A 44 -4.78 2.26 8.91
N GLU A 45 -4.92 2.69 10.17
CA GLU A 45 -5.34 1.83 11.28
C GLU A 45 -6.71 1.21 11.02
N PHE A 46 -7.66 1.99 10.48
CA PHE A 46 -8.96 1.47 10.08
C PHE A 46 -8.83 0.40 8.99
N CYS A 47 -8.08 0.66 7.92
CA CYS A 47 -7.82 -0.32 6.86
C CYS A 47 -7.13 -1.58 7.41
N PHE A 48 -6.18 -1.43 8.33
CA PHE A 48 -5.49 -2.55 8.96
C PHE A 48 -6.46 -3.41 9.79
N LYS A 49 -7.34 -2.81 10.58
CA LYS A 49 -8.39 -3.54 11.31
C LYS A 49 -9.36 -4.28 10.38
N GLN A 50 -9.61 -3.74 9.19
CA GLN A 50 -10.51 -4.37 8.21
C GLN A 50 -9.84 -5.51 7.44
N TYR A 51 -8.59 -5.34 7.00
CA TYR A 51 -7.95 -6.25 6.04
C TYR A 51 -6.69 -6.95 6.55
N GLY A 52 -6.09 -6.48 7.64
CA GLY A 52 -4.83 -7.01 8.18
C GLY A 52 -4.90 -8.50 8.55
N GLU A 53 -6.09 -8.99 8.90
CA GLU A 53 -6.29 -10.40 9.23
C GLU A 53 -6.49 -11.32 8.02
N GLN A 54 -6.67 -10.75 6.82
CA GLN A 54 -6.91 -11.50 5.59
C GLN A 54 -5.68 -12.28 5.16
N HIS A 55 -5.87 -13.53 4.73
CA HIS A 55 -4.76 -14.47 4.47
C HIS A 55 -3.73 -13.92 3.47
N GLN A 56 -4.18 -13.40 2.33
CA GLN A 56 -3.28 -12.81 1.33
C GLN A 56 -2.54 -11.57 1.87
N VAL A 57 -3.20 -10.74 2.68
CA VAL A 57 -2.59 -9.55 3.28
C VAL A 57 -1.53 -9.95 4.30
N LYS A 58 -1.79 -10.96 5.15
CA LYS A 58 -0.79 -11.50 6.08
C LYS A 58 0.45 -12.00 5.37
N ILE A 59 0.29 -12.66 4.22
CA ILE A 59 1.45 -13.13 3.44
C ILE A 59 2.22 -11.94 2.87
N ILE A 60 1.54 -10.95 2.29
CA ILE A 60 2.18 -9.71 1.80
C ILE A 60 2.99 -9.04 2.92
N LEU A 61 2.41 -8.89 4.12
CA LEU A 61 3.09 -8.30 5.26
C LEU A 61 4.27 -9.14 5.73
N THR A 62 4.13 -10.46 5.78
CA THR A 62 5.21 -11.38 6.14
C THR A 62 6.38 -11.29 5.15
N GLU A 63 6.10 -11.25 3.84
CA GLU A 63 7.12 -11.08 2.81
C GLU A 63 7.78 -9.70 2.90
N LEU A 64 7.01 -8.62 3.11
CA LEU A 64 7.59 -7.29 3.33
C LEU A 64 8.53 -7.28 4.52
N ILE A 65 8.12 -7.83 5.66
CA ILE A 65 8.96 -7.87 6.88
C ILE A 65 10.24 -8.67 6.63
N LYS A 66 10.13 -9.85 6.00
CA LYS A 66 11.27 -10.74 5.69
C LYS A 66 12.30 -10.09 4.77
N HIS A 67 11.83 -9.29 3.81
CA HIS A 67 12.67 -8.62 2.82
C HIS A 67 13.05 -7.19 3.22
N SER A 68 12.58 -6.71 4.37
CA SER A 68 12.93 -5.40 4.90
C SER A 68 14.29 -5.42 5.58
N THR A 69 15.05 -4.35 5.42
CA THR A 69 16.40 -4.20 5.98
C THR A 69 16.44 -3.32 7.22
N PHE A 70 15.28 -3.13 7.87
CA PHE A 70 15.22 -2.32 9.07
C PHE A 70 16.07 -2.93 10.19
N PRO A 71 16.83 -2.12 10.93
CA PRO A 71 17.69 -2.59 12.02
C PRO A 71 16.90 -3.06 13.26
N PHE A 72 15.57 -3.12 13.17
CA PHE A 72 14.65 -3.54 14.22
C PHE A 72 13.53 -4.38 13.62
N GLY A 73 12.95 -5.25 14.45
CA GLY A 73 11.79 -6.04 14.06
C GLY A 73 10.60 -5.14 13.71
N LEU A 74 10.03 -5.34 12.52
CA LEU A 74 8.79 -4.69 12.12
C LEU A 74 7.59 -5.50 12.58
N ASP A 75 6.66 -4.85 13.28
CA ASP A 75 5.34 -5.43 13.51
C ASP A 75 4.45 -5.31 12.26
N GLN A 76 3.35 -6.06 12.25
CA GLN A 76 2.42 -6.11 11.11
C GLN A 76 1.75 -4.75 10.83
N ALA A 77 1.48 -3.94 11.86
CA ALA A 77 0.85 -2.62 11.69
C ALA A 77 1.81 -1.61 11.04
N THR A 78 3.07 -1.64 11.43
CA THR A 78 4.15 -0.83 10.85
C THR A 78 4.42 -1.28 9.42
N ALA A 79 4.53 -2.60 9.18
CA ALA A 79 4.63 -3.17 7.84
C ALA A 79 3.46 -2.73 6.93
N PHE A 80 2.24 -2.72 7.46
CA PHE A 80 1.06 -2.27 6.72
C PHE A 80 1.11 -0.78 6.39
N THR A 81 1.68 0.04 7.28
CA THR A 81 1.92 1.46 7.02
C THR A 81 2.94 1.67 5.89
N ILE A 82 4.00 0.86 5.85
CA ILE A 82 5.05 0.91 4.81
C ILE A 82 4.48 0.59 3.43
N LEU A 83 3.43 -0.24 3.31
CA LEU A 83 2.78 -0.51 2.03
C LEU A 83 2.16 0.73 1.36
N PHE A 84 2.04 1.85 2.07
CA PHE A 84 1.65 3.14 1.51
C PHE A 84 2.83 4.01 1.03
N SER A 85 4.07 3.49 1.04
CA SER A 85 5.25 4.18 0.49
C SER A 85 5.23 4.20 -1.05
N PHE A 86 6.06 5.06 -1.65
CA PHE A 86 6.17 5.20 -3.10
C PHE A 86 6.44 3.87 -3.82
N GLU A 87 7.24 3.00 -3.23
CA GLU A 87 7.65 1.73 -3.84
C GLU A 87 6.51 0.70 -3.86
N ASN A 88 5.54 0.82 -2.95
CA ASN A 88 4.53 -0.21 -2.70
C ASN A 88 3.11 0.22 -3.06
N PHE A 89 2.81 1.51 -2.89
CA PHE A 89 1.46 2.06 -2.96
C PHE A 89 0.77 1.79 -4.30
N TYR A 90 1.51 1.82 -5.41
CA TYR A 90 1.00 1.59 -6.76
C TYR A 90 0.22 0.28 -6.85
N TYR A 91 0.79 -0.82 -6.37
CA TYR A 91 0.13 -2.13 -6.36
C TYR A 91 -0.77 -2.32 -5.14
N PHE A 92 -0.36 -1.81 -3.98
CA PHE A 92 -1.10 -2.05 -2.75
C PHE A 92 -2.47 -1.36 -2.73
N HIS A 93 -2.60 -0.15 -3.28
CA HIS A 93 -3.90 0.50 -3.42
C HIS A 93 -4.86 -0.33 -4.29
N LYS A 94 -4.37 -0.88 -5.41
CA LYS A 94 -5.15 -1.78 -6.29
C LYS A 94 -5.58 -3.04 -5.53
N ALA A 95 -4.75 -3.53 -4.60
CA ALA A 95 -5.05 -4.68 -3.76
C ALA A 95 -6.19 -4.37 -2.78
N LEU A 96 -6.11 -3.22 -2.09
CA LEU A 96 -7.18 -2.75 -1.20
C LEU A 96 -8.50 -2.56 -1.94
N LYS A 97 -8.47 -2.06 -3.19
CA LYS A 97 -9.64 -1.96 -4.07
C LYS A 97 -10.23 -3.33 -4.45
N ASN A 98 -9.38 -4.33 -4.71
CA ASN A 98 -9.83 -5.70 -4.96
C ASN A 98 -10.46 -6.31 -3.70
N MET A 99 -9.85 -6.10 -2.55
CA MET A 99 -10.36 -6.57 -1.25
C MET A 99 -11.72 -5.94 -0.91
N GLU A 100 -11.90 -4.63 -1.14
CA GLU A 100 -13.16 -3.95 -0.88
C GLU A 100 -14.31 -4.51 -1.73
N ARG A 101 -14.05 -4.81 -3.01
CA ARG A 101 -15.09 -5.28 -3.95
C ARG A 101 -15.34 -6.78 -3.90
N ASN A 102 -14.28 -7.56 -3.74
CA ASN A 102 -14.28 -9.00 -3.97
C ASN A 102 -13.86 -9.81 -2.75
N SER A 103 -13.44 -9.17 -1.65
CA SER A 103 -12.85 -9.82 -0.48
C SER A 103 -11.59 -10.65 -0.76
N THR A 104 -10.99 -10.52 -1.94
CA THR A 104 -9.79 -11.23 -2.36
C THR A 104 -8.98 -10.37 -3.33
N ILE A 105 -7.65 -10.51 -3.33
CA ILE A 105 -6.76 -9.94 -4.32
C ILE A 105 -6.70 -10.91 -5.50
N ASN A 106 -6.89 -10.41 -6.72
CA ASN A 106 -6.77 -11.27 -7.90
C ASN A 106 -5.33 -11.83 -8.06
N PRO A 107 -5.16 -13.01 -8.68
CA PRO A 107 -3.87 -13.71 -8.68
C PRO A 107 -2.72 -12.95 -9.36
N GLU A 108 -3.00 -12.24 -10.46
CA GLU A 108 -1.99 -11.50 -11.21
C GLU A 108 -1.45 -10.33 -10.39
N LEU A 109 -2.34 -9.52 -9.82
CA LEU A 109 -1.96 -8.41 -8.95
C LEU A 109 -1.23 -8.91 -7.70
N TYR A 110 -1.70 -9.99 -7.10
CA TYR A 110 -1.06 -10.59 -5.93
C TYR A 110 0.39 -11.00 -6.25
N LYS A 111 0.62 -11.66 -7.39
CA LYS A 111 1.96 -12.02 -7.88
C LYS A 111 2.84 -10.79 -8.05
N ASN A 112 2.34 -9.73 -8.69
CA ASN A 112 3.09 -8.50 -8.91
C ASN A 112 3.52 -7.83 -7.59
N ILE A 113 2.68 -7.87 -6.56
CA ILE A 113 3.02 -7.37 -5.22
C ILE A 113 4.19 -8.17 -4.63
N ILE A 114 4.09 -9.49 -4.62
CA ILE A 114 5.15 -10.35 -4.06
C ILE A 114 6.48 -10.15 -4.81
N GLU A 115 6.45 -10.10 -6.14
CA GLU A 115 7.65 -9.84 -6.94
C GLU A 115 8.25 -8.45 -6.66
N ASN A 116 7.42 -7.42 -6.47
CA ASN A 116 7.88 -6.08 -6.12
C ASN A 116 8.58 -6.06 -4.76
N LEU A 117 8.01 -6.73 -3.76
CA LEU A 117 8.60 -6.83 -2.42
C LEU A 117 9.95 -7.54 -2.43
N GLN A 118 10.09 -8.57 -3.26
CA GLN A 118 11.34 -9.34 -3.38
C GLN A 118 12.43 -8.58 -4.15
N LYS A 119 12.06 -7.73 -5.11
CA LYS A 119 13.00 -6.88 -5.86
C LYS A 119 13.60 -5.76 -5.00
N ASN A 120 12.83 -5.24 -4.05
CA ASN A 120 13.23 -4.12 -3.20
C ASN A 120 14.02 -4.54 -1.93
N SER A 121 14.36 -5.82 -1.80
CA SER A 121 15.34 -6.29 -0.81
C SER A 121 16.75 -5.90 -1.26
N LEU A 122 17.31 -4.84 -0.66
CA LEU A 122 18.71 -4.43 -0.81
C LEU A 122 19.57 -4.97 0.34
#